data_AF-A0A7S0WFQ7-F1
#
_entry.id   AF-A0A7S0WFQ7-F1
#
_cell.length_a   1.000
_cell.length_b   1.000
_cell.length_c   1.000
_cell.angle_alpha   90.00
_cell.angle_beta   90.00
_cell.angle_gamma   90.00
#
_symmetry.space_group_name_H-M   'P 1'
#
loop_
_entity.id
_entity.type
_entity.pdbx_description
1 polymer ?
#
loop_
_entity_poly.entity_id
_entity_poly.type
_entity_poly.pdbx_seq_one_letter_code
_entity_poly.pdbx_strand_id
1 'polypeptide(L)'
;KAGEGGMSRLAQYVRQMAEALENLKFLKEYRTPIMMRYTCICLIMLCIVVLAPYFAHLGSSMSSIWQADHGGSSTSCPAGYIAASLYVMISMSLYKVMIDLEFPFDQEGLDDILFDLPIEFAEEAALFSEVQAQINDG
;
A
#
# COMPACT_ATOMS: atom_id res chain seq x y z
N LYS A 1 -12.59 -34.61 37.47
CA LYS A 1 -13.60 -34.71 36.40
C LYS A 1 -12.84 -34.60 35.09
N ALA A 2 -12.64 -35.71 34.37
CA ALA A 2 -11.80 -35.73 33.16
C ALA A 2 -12.55 -35.06 32.00
N GLY A 3 -12.25 -33.78 31.73
CA GLY A 3 -12.92 -32.98 30.69
C GLY A 3 -12.78 -31.47 30.89
N GLU A 4 -12.57 -31.02 32.13
CA GLU A 4 -12.50 -29.59 32.48
C GLU A 4 -11.29 -28.86 31.84
N GLY A 5 -10.17 -29.57 31.64
CA GLY A 5 -8.97 -29.00 31.00
C GLY A 5 -9.13 -28.71 29.51
N GLY A 6 -9.90 -29.53 28.78
CA GLY A 6 -10.15 -29.34 27.34
C GLY A 6 -11.08 -28.16 27.07
N MET A 7 -12.14 -28.02 27.88
CA MET A 7 -13.05 -26.88 27.81
C MET A 7 -12.35 -25.55 28.13
N SER A 8 -11.42 -25.56 29.11
CA SER A 8 -10.63 -24.38 29.45
C SER A 8 -9.73 -23.91 28.29
N ARG A 9 -9.07 -24.86 27.60
CA ARG A 9 -8.25 -24.56 26.41
C ARG A 9 -9.08 -24.03 25.25
N LEU A 10 -10.24 -24.62 24.98
CA LEU A 10 -11.15 -24.12 23.94
C LEU A 10 -11.63 -22.69 24.24
N ALA A 11 -12.01 -22.42 25.50
CA ALA A 11 -12.40 -21.08 25.92
C ALA A 11 -11.25 -20.06 25.74
N GLN A 12 -10.00 -20.48 25.94
CA GLN A 12 -8.82 -19.65 25.71
C GLN A 12 -8.64 -19.33 24.21
N TYR A 13 -8.79 -20.30 23.31
CA TYR A 13 -8.69 -20.07 21.86
C TYR A 13 -9.81 -19.18 21.34
N VAL A 14 -11.06 -19.39 21.77
CA VAL A 14 -12.18 -18.52 21.39
C VAL A 14 -11.94 -17.08 21.84
N ARG A 15 -11.35 -16.89 23.03
CA ARG A 15 -11.01 -15.56 23.52
C ARG A 15 -9.92 -14.90 22.68
N GLN A 16 -8.91 -15.65 22.24
CA GLN A 16 -7.89 -15.14 21.32
C GLN A 16 -8.46 -14.76 19.95
N MET A 17 -9.38 -15.56 19.41
CA MET A 17 -10.08 -15.22 18.17
C MET A 17 -10.93 -13.95 18.31
N ALA A 18 -11.65 -13.81 19.42
CA ALA A 18 -12.46 -12.62 19.70
C ALA A 18 -11.59 -11.35 19.79
N GLU A 19 -10.44 -11.43 20.46
CA GLU A 19 -9.48 -10.33 20.54
C GLU A 19 -8.91 -9.94 19.16
N ALA A 20 -8.56 -10.93 18.33
CA ALA A 20 -8.11 -10.68 16.97
C ALA A 20 -9.18 -10.00 16.10
N LEU A 21 -10.45 -10.42 16.22
CA LEU A 21 -11.57 -9.81 15.50
C LEU A 21 -11.84 -8.38 15.94
N GLU A 22 -11.76 -8.09 17.24
CA GLU A 22 -11.91 -6.74 17.76
C GLU A 22 -10.80 -5.83 17.23
N ASN A 23 -9.55 -6.29 17.23
CA ASN A 23 -8.43 -5.53 16.68
C ASN A 23 -8.59 -5.24 15.18
N LEU A 24 -9.06 -6.21 14.39
CA LEU A 24 -9.37 -6.00 12.97
C LEU A 24 -10.50 -4.98 12.76
N LYS A 25 -11.54 -5.05 13.58
CA LYS A 25 -12.64 -4.07 13.55
C LYS A 25 -12.14 -2.67 13.90
N PHE A 26 -11.29 -2.54 14.93
CA PHE A 26 -10.67 -1.27 15.30
C PHE A 26 -9.84 -0.69 14.16
N LEU A 27 -9.04 -1.50 13.47
CA LEU A 27 -8.24 -1.04 12.33
C LEU A 27 -9.12 -0.54 11.17
N LYS A 28 -10.26 -1.20 10.93
CA LYS A 28 -11.24 -0.77 9.91
C LYS A 28 -11.99 0.51 10.30
N GLU A 29 -12.29 0.69 11.58
CA GLU A 29 -13.09 1.82 12.06
C GLU A 29 -12.23 3.09 12.28
N TYR A 30 -11.02 2.93 12.85
CA TYR A 30 -10.10 4.03 13.15
C TYR A 30 -9.10 4.24 12.03
N ARG A 31 -9.61 4.62 10.86
CA ARG A 31 -8.76 4.98 9.71
C ARG A 31 -8.24 6.40 9.81
N THR A 32 -7.30 6.73 8.92
CA THR A 32 -6.81 8.09 8.73
C THR A 32 -7.96 9.05 8.50
N PRO A 33 -8.11 10.09 9.33
CA PRO A 33 -9.24 11.00 9.20
C PRO A 33 -9.14 11.76 7.87
N ILE A 34 -10.29 11.92 7.21
CA ILE A 34 -10.42 12.52 5.87
C ILE A 34 -9.68 13.86 5.72
N MET A 35 -9.62 14.65 6.80
CA MET A 35 -8.97 15.95 6.83
C MET A 35 -7.44 15.87 6.65
N MET A 36 -6.79 14.86 7.25
CA MET A 36 -5.35 14.65 7.09
C MET A 36 -5.01 14.19 5.68
N ARG A 37 -5.86 13.35 5.07
CA ARG A 37 -5.69 12.90 3.69
C ARG A 37 -5.69 14.07 2.72
N TYR A 38 -6.68 14.96 2.80
CA TYR A 38 -6.73 16.14 1.93
C TYR A 38 -5.57 17.10 2.19
N THR A 39 -5.11 17.21 3.44
CA THR A 39 -3.94 18.03 3.77
C THR A 39 -2.67 17.50 3.10
N CYS A 40 -2.43 16.19 3.12
CA CYS A 40 -1.31 15.57 2.40
C CYS A 40 -1.38 15.81 0.88
N ILE A 41 -2.57 15.71 0.28
CA ILE A 41 -2.78 15.99 -1.15
C ILE A 41 -2.42 17.45 -1.46
N CYS A 42 -2.94 18.38 -0.66
CA CYS A 42 -2.66 19.80 -0.81
C CYS A 42 -1.16 20.10 -0.69
N LEU A 43 -0.46 19.47 0.27
CA LEU A 43 0.98 19.64 0.44
C LEU A 43 1.77 19.10 -0.74
N ILE A 44 1.43 17.91 -1.28
CA ILE A 44 2.10 17.34 -2.45
C ILE A 44 1.90 18.24 -3.68
N MET A 45 0.68 18.73 -3.90
CA MET A 45 0.39 19.66 -5.00
C MET A 45 1.14 20.99 -4.83
N LEU A 46 1.20 21.51 -3.60
CA LEU A 46 1.94 22.73 -3.29
C LEU A 46 3.44 22.55 -3.51
N CYS A 47 4.01 21.40 -3.11
CA CYS A 47 5.42 21.06 -3.36
C CYS A 47 5.72 21.05 -4.87
N ILE A 48 4.84 20.46 -5.70
CA ILE A 48 5.01 20.47 -7.16
C ILE A 48 4.98 21.89 -7.73
N VAL A 49 4.04 22.72 -7.31
CA VAL A 49 3.90 24.10 -7.80
C VAL A 49 5.08 24.97 -7.37
N VAL A 50 5.55 24.85 -6.13
CA VAL A 50 6.67 25.65 -5.60
C VAL A 50 8.00 25.21 -6.20
N LEU A 51 8.18 23.92 -6.47
CA LEU A 51 9.44 23.39 -7.00
C LEU A 51 9.54 23.47 -8.54
N ALA A 52 8.41 23.61 -9.24
CA ALA A 52 8.40 23.83 -10.70
C ALA A 52 9.28 25.01 -11.18
N PRO A 53 9.20 26.24 -10.62
CA PRO A 53 10.07 27.35 -11.03
C PRO A 53 11.54 27.10 -10.68
N TYR A 54 11.81 26.32 -9.63
CA TYR A 54 13.18 25.93 -9.27
C TYR A 54 13.82 25.08 -10.38
N PHE A 55 13.10 24.10 -10.94
CA PHE A 55 13.60 23.31 -12.06
C PHE A 55 13.78 24.11 -13.35
N ALA A 56 12.91 25.10 -13.60
CA ALA A 56 13.07 26.00 -14.75
C ALA A 56 14.34 26.87 -14.65
N HIS A 57 14.65 27.36 -13.44
CA HIS A 57 15.88 28.10 -13.18
C HIS A 57 17.12 27.20 -13.27
N LEU A 58 17.04 25.96 -12.75
CA LEU A 58 18.10 24.96 -12.86
C LEU A 58 18.41 24.62 -14.32
N GLY A 59 17.38 24.41 -15.14
CA GLY A 59 17.52 24.13 -16.58
C GLY A 59 18.17 25.29 -17.34
N SER A 60 17.81 26.53 -17.01
CA SER A 60 18.42 27.73 -17.61
C SER A 60 19.89 27.89 -17.23
N SER A 61 20.23 27.63 -15.97
CA SER A 61 21.60 27.71 -15.45
C SER A 61 22.49 26.57 -15.97
N MET A 62 21.94 25.36 -16.13
CA MET A 62 22.65 24.24 -16.76
C MET A 62 22.79 24.40 -18.26
N SER A 63 21.84 25.07 -18.93
CA SER A 63 21.91 25.29 -20.38
C SER A 63 23.10 26.18 -20.76
N SER A 64 23.49 27.15 -19.92
CA SER A 64 24.66 28.01 -20.19
C SER A 64 25.98 27.23 -20.08
N ILE A 65 26.08 26.32 -19.09
CA ILE A 65 27.24 25.44 -18.91
C ILE A 65 27.32 24.40 -20.04
N TRP A 66 26.18 23.79 -20.38
CA TRP A 66 26.11 22.76 -21.43
C TRP A 66 26.42 23.34 -22.81
N GLN A 67 25.98 24.57 -23.10
CA GLN A 67 26.27 25.26 -24.36
C GLN A 67 27.75 25.65 -24.52
N ALA A 68 28.46 25.89 -23.41
CA ALA A 68 29.90 26.16 -23.43
C ALA A 68 30.74 24.90 -23.72
N ASP A 69 30.28 23.73 -23.28
CA ASP A 69 30.98 22.45 -23.44
C ASP A 69 30.67 21.76 -24.79
N HIS A 70 29.44 21.93 -25.33
CA HIS A 70 28.96 21.23 -26.53
C HIS A 70 28.92 22.09 -27.81
N GLY A 71 29.71 23.16 -27.89
CA GLY A 71 30.02 23.83 -29.16
C GLY A 71 28.84 24.51 -29.86
N GLY A 72 28.08 25.34 -29.15
CA GLY A 72 27.21 26.36 -29.78
C GLY A 72 25.93 25.87 -30.45
N SER A 73 25.57 24.58 -30.40
CA SER A 73 24.24 24.16 -30.83
C SER A 73 23.19 24.72 -29.86
N SER A 74 22.14 25.35 -30.39
CA SER A 74 21.03 25.96 -29.65
C SER A 74 20.09 24.90 -29.04
N THR A 75 20.64 23.78 -28.59
CA THR A 75 19.88 22.65 -28.06
C THR A 75 19.71 22.86 -26.56
N SER A 76 18.48 23.11 -26.11
CA SER A 76 18.14 23.22 -24.70
C SER A 76 18.58 21.97 -23.94
N CYS A 77 19.30 22.12 -22.83
CA CYS A 77 19.76 20.99 -22.03
C CYS A 77 18.55 20.16 -21.52
N PRO A 78 18.42 18.87 -21.91
CA PRO A 78 17.23 18.07 -21.58
C PRO A 78 17.17 17.67 -20.09
N ALA A 79 18.27 17.83 -19.35
CA ALA A 79 18.40 17.42 -17.95
C ALA A 79 17.34 18.05 -17.03
N GLY A 80 16.95 19.32 -17.27
CA GLY A 80 15.93 20.00 -16.47
C GLY A 80 14.54 19.36 -16.60
N TYR A 81 14.16 18.98 -17.82
CA TYR A 81 12.89 18.31 -18.09
C TYR A 81 12.85 16.89 -17.52
N ILE A 82 13.96 16.16 -17.63
CA ILE A 82 14.08 14.81 -17.05
C ILE A 82 13.96 14.89 -15.52
N ALA A 83 14.67 15.81 -14.88
CA ALA A 83 14.61 16.01 -13.43
C ALA A 83 13.18 16.37 -12.95
N ALA A 84 12.50 17.28 -13.64
CA ALA A 84 11.11 17.64 -13.33
C ALA A 84 10.16 16.45 -13.51
N SER A 85 10.31 15.66 -14.57
CA SER A 85 9.47 14.49 -14.84
C SER A 85 9.66 13.39 -13.78
N LEU A 86 10.90 13.12 -13.36
CA LEU A 86 11.20 12.16 -12.30
C LEU A 86 10.63 12.62 -10.95
N TYR A 87 10.72 13.91 -10.65
CA TYR A 87 10.16 14.46 -9.42
C TYR A 87 8.64 14.28 -9.34
N VAL A 88 7.92 14.57 -10.43
CA VAL A 88 6.46 14.37 -10.48
C VAL A 88 6.11 12.89 -10.42
N MET A 89 6.83 12.03 -11.14
CA MET A 89 6.65 10.57 -11.09
C MET A 89 6.80 10.01 -9.67
N ILE A 90 7.89 10.38 -8.98
CA ILE A 90 8.16 9.90 -7.61
C ILE A 90 7.08 10.40 -6.66
N SER A 91 6.72 11.69 -6.74
CA SER A 91 5.73 12.30 -5.84
C SER A 91 4.34 11.70 -6.03
N MET A 92 3.90 11.46 -7.27
CA MET A 92 2.61 10.81 -7.57
C MET A 92 2.60 9.33 -7.23
N SER A 93 3.71 8.62 -7.46
CA SER A 93 3.85 7.22 -7.08
C SER A 93 3.72 7.04 -5.56
N LEU A 94 4.42 7.88 -4.78
CA LEU A 94 4.35 7.83 -3.32
C LEU A 94 2.92 8.11 -2.82
N TYR A 95 2.24 9.06 -3.44
CA TYR A 95 0.86 9.40 -3.12
C TYR A 95 -0.10 8.22 -3.36
N LYS A 96 0.03 7.53 -4.50
CA LYS A 96 -0.82 6.38 -4.82
C LYS A 96 -0.62 5.25 -3.82
N VAL A 97 0.62 4.91 -3.49
CA VAL A 97 0.94 3.87 -2.49
C VAL A 97 0.32 4.20 -1.12
N MET A 98 0.31 5.46 -0.71
CA MET A 98 -0.33 5.85 0.56
C MET A 98 -1.85 5.65 0.56
N ILE A 99 -2.50 5.86 -0.58
CA ILE A 99 -3.94 5.61 -0.71
C ILE A 99 -4.23 4.12 -0.69
N ASP A 100 -3.43 3.33 -1.40
CA ASP A 100 -3.67 1.89 -1.54
C ASP A 100 -3.51 1.21 -0.17
N LEU A 101 -2.45 1.57 0.58
CA LEU A 101 -2.26 1.13 1.96
C LEU A 101 -3.33 1.61 2.95
N GLU A 102 -4.15 2.62 2.61
CA GLU A 102 -5.25 3.07 3.46
C GLU A 102 -6.43 2.07 3.40
N PHE A 103 -6.57 1.29 2.32
CA PHE A 103 -7.70 0.38 2.06
C PHE A 103 -7.26 -1.07 1.77
N PRO A 104 -6.76 -1.82 2.76
CA PRO A 104 -6.26 -3.18 2.53
C PRO A 104 -7.33 -4.26 2.27
N PHE A 105 -8.62 -3.88 2.24
CA PHE A 105 -9.76 -4.82 2.15
C PHE A 105 -10.76 -4.42 1.07
N ASP A 106 -10.42 -3.49 0.18
CA ASP A 106 -11.35 -3.07 -0.87
C ASP A 106 -11.29 -3.98 -2.10
N GLN A 107 -10.31 -4.91 -2.16
CA GLN A 107 -10.11 -5.86 -3.26
C GLN A 107 -9.86 -5.14 -4.60
N GLU A 108 -9.44 -3.87 -4.54
CA GLU A 108 -9.07 -3.04 -5.67
C GLU A 108 -7.56 -2.73 -5.69
N GLY A 109 -6.73 -3.73 -6.00
CA GLY A 109 -5.31 -3.48 -6.06
C GLY A 109 -4.47 -4.74 -6.13
N LEU A 110 -3.16 -4.53 -6.09
CA LEU A 110 -2.19 -5.61 -5.90
C LEU A 110 -1.76 -5.74 -4.43
N ASP A 111 -2.15 -4.79 -3.58
CA ASP A 111 -1.76 -4.69 -2.17
C ASP A 111 -2.84 -5.16 -1.19
N ASP A 112 -4.00 -5.56 -1.69
CA ASP A 112 -5.08 -6.15 -0.90
C ASP A 112 -4.71 -7.48 -0.27
N ILE A 113 -5.25 -7.73 0.92
CA ILE A 113 -5.27 -9.07 1.48
C ILE A 113 -6.46 -9.86 0.92
N LEU A 114 -6.17 -11.04 0.35
CA LEU A 114 -7.22 -11.98 -0.05
C LEU A 114 -7.97 -12.45 1.20
N PHE A 115 -9.19 -11.96 1.36
CA PHE A 115 -10.13 -12.43 2.37
C PHE A 115 -11.36 -12.99 1.65
N ASP A 116 -11.21 -14.16 1.01
CA ASP A 116 -12.29 -14.83 0.30
C ASP A 116 -12.73 -16.09 1.05
N LEU A 117 -13.61 -15.86 2.04
CA LEU A 117 -14.25 -16.89 2.86
C LEU A 117 -14.72 -18.13 2.05
N PRO A 118 -15.44 -18.02 0.90
CA PRO A 118 -15.88 -19.19 0.15
C PRO A 118 -14.75 -20.05 -0.41
N ILE A 119 -13.61 -19.48 -0.78
CA ILE A 119 -12.45 -20.25 -1.28
C ILE A 119 -11.77 -20.96 -0.10
N GLU A 120 -11.56 -20.23 1.00
CA GLU A 120 -10.89 -20.76 2.20
C GLU A 120 -11.70 -21.89 2.84
N PHE A 121 -13.03 -21.76 2.93
CA PHE A 121 -13.91 -22.84 3.39
C PHE A 121 -13.95 -24.03 2.43
N ALA A 122 -13.82 -23.81 1.11
CA ALA A 122 -13.78 -24.90 0.15
C ALA A 122 -12.47 -25.71 0.25
N GLU A 123 -11.35 -25.04 0.49
CA GLU A 123 -10.04 -25.68 0.70
C GLU A 123 -10.00 -26.46 2.01
N GLU A 124 -10.49 -25.89 3.11
CA GLU A 124 -10.62 -26.62 4.38
C GLU A 124 -11.58 -27.81 4.25
N ALA A 125 -12.74 -27.64 3.61
CA ALA A 125 -13.70 -28.73 3.42
C ALA A 125 -13.11 -29.90 2.58
N ALA A 126 -12.29 -29.58 1.57
CA ALA A 126 -11.58 -30.58 0.79
C ALA A 126 -10.56 -31.34 1.66
N LEU A 127 -9.77 -30.62 2.46
CA LEU A 127 -8.79 -31.21 3.39
C LEU A 127 -9.46 -32.15 4.41
N PHE A 128 -10.59 -31.73 5.00
CA PHE A 128 -11.34 -32.57 5.93
C PHE A 128 -11.88 -33.85 5.27
N SER A 129 -12.27 -33.79 4.00
CA SER A 129 -12.75 -34.96 3.26
C SER A 129 -11.63 -35.99 3.01
N GLU A 130 -10.41 -35.54 2.72
CA GLU A 130 -9.25 -36.42 2.53
C GLU A 130 -8.81 -37.09 3.84
N VAL A 131 -8.80 -36.33 4.95
CA VAL A 131 -8.49 -36.88 6.28
C VAL A 131 -9.53 -37.94 6.68
N GLN A 132 -10.81 -37.69 6.42
CA GLN A 132 -11.88 -38.65 6.71
C GLN A 132 -11.74 -39.94 5.89
N ALA A 133 -11.30 -39.84 4.62
CA ALA A 133 -11.04 -40.99 3.77
C ALA A 133 -9.86 -41.83 4.29
N GLN A 134 -8.78 -41.20 4.74
CA GLN A 134 -7.63 -41.93 5.31
C GLN A 134 -7.94 -42.63 6.64
N ILE A 135 -8.88 -42.11 7.43
CA ILE A 135 -9.32 -42.74 8.68
C ILE A 135 -10.20 -43.98 8.40
N ASN A 136 -10.91 -44.01 7.27
CA ASN A 136 -11.81 -45.11 6.92
C ASN A 136 -11.12 -46.28 6.20
N ASP A 137 -9.95 -46.04 5.59
CA ASP A 137 -9.18 -47.04 4.83
C ASP A 137 -8.06 -47.72 5.65
N GLY A 138 -7.90 -47.38 6.94
CA GLY A 138 -6.93 -47.98 7.88
C GLY A 138 -7.60 -48.73 9.02
#